data_AF-A0A8J8EIR4-F1
#
_entry.id   AF-A0A8J8EIR4-F1
#
_cell.length_a   1.000
_cell.length_b   1.000
_cell.length_c   1.000
_cell.angle_alpha   90.00
_cell.angle_beta   90.00
_cell.angle_gamma   90.00
#
_symmetry.space_group_name_H-M   'P 1'
#
loop_
_entity.id
_entity.type
_entity.pdbx_description
1 polymer ?
#
loop_
_entity_poly.entity_id
_entity_poly.type
_entity_poly.pdbx_seq_one_letter_code
_entity_poly.pdbx_strand_id
1 'polypeptide(L)' 'LLILEAMKMENEIPAPKDGVVKKILVKEGDTVDTGQALIELG' A
#
# COMPACT_ATOMS: atom_id res chain seq x y z
N LEU A 1 -3.97 1.64 6.18
CA LEU A 1 -3.58 2.63 5.15
C LEU A 1 -3.91 2.09 3.77
N LEU A 2 -3.51 0.85 3.46
CA LEU A 2 -3.91 0.10 2.28
C LEU A 2 -4.52 -1.25 2.69
N ILE A 3 -5.22 -1.89 1.77
CA ILE A 3 -5.64 -3.29 1.86
C ILE A 3 -4.99 -4.01 0.67
N LEU A 4 -4.34 -5.14 0.93
CA LEU A 4 -3.71 -5.99 -0.07
C LEU A 4 -4.42 -7.34 -0.13
N GLU A 5 -4.85 -7.75 -1.31
CA GLU A 5 -5.31 -9.13 -1.52
C GLU A 5 -4.13 -10.02 -1.88
N ALA A 6 -3.95 -11.11 -1.13
CA ALA A 6 -2.98 -12.14 -1.42
C ALA A 6 -3.56 -13.50 -1.06
N MET A 7 -3.56 -14.45 -2.00
CA MET A 7 -4.05 -15.81 -1.79
C MET A 7 -5.51 -15.88 -1.27
N LYS A 8 -6.40 -15.02 -1.77
CA LYS A 8 -7.81 -14.87 -1.33
C LYS A 8 -7.96 -14.35 0.11
N MET A 9 -6.89 -13.81 0.68
CA MET A 9 -6.89 -13.15 1.98
C MET A 9 -6.62 -11.67 1.81
N GLU A 10 -7.41 -10.85 2.48
CA GLU A 10 -7.17 -9.42 2.58
C GLU A 10 -6.26 -9.15 3.78
N ASN A 11 -5.20 -8.39 3.55
CA ASN A 11 -4.24 -7.99 4.56
C ASN A 11 -4.21 -6.47 4.66
N GLU A 12 -4.43 -5.95 5.87
CA GLU A 12 -4.30 -4.52 6.12
C GLU A 12 -2.83 -4.12 6.23
N ILE A 13 -2.45 -3.07 5.50
CA ILE A 13 -1.13 -2.44 5.62
C ILE A 13 -1.35 -1.10 6.34
N PRO A 14 -1.03 -1.01 7.65
CA PRO A 14 -1.14 0.24 8.40
C PRO A 14 -0.02 1.23 8.00
N ALA A 15 -0.20 2.51 8.33
CA ALA A 15 0.87 3.47 8.16
C ALA A 15 1.98 3.20 9.19
N PRO A 16 3.27 3.20 8.81
CA PRO A 16 4.37 2.95 9.73
C PRO A 16 4.64 4.12 10.70
N LYS A 17 4.11 5.31 10.38
CA LYS A 17 4.25 6.54 11.16
C LYS A 17 3.15 7.52 10.77
N ASP A 18 2.93 8.52 11.61
CA ASP A 18 2.13 9.69 11.26
C ASP A 18 2.79 10.50 10.14
N GLY A 19 1.98 11.13 9.29
CA GLY A 19 2.44 11.93 8.16
C GLY A 19 1.32 12.28 7.18
N VAL A 20 1.69 12.92 6.07
CA VAL A 20 0.76 13.29 5.00
C VAL A 20 1.07 12.46 3.75
N VAL A 21 0.06 11.89 3.10
CA VAL A 21 0.23 11.19 1.83
C VAL A 21 0.69 12.19 0.76
N LYS A 22 1.94 12.06 0.30
CA LYS A 22 2.50 12.89 -0.77
C LYS A 22 2.14 12.36 -2.15
N LYS A 23 2.23 11.04 -2.35
CA LYS A 23 1.93 10.37 -3.62
C LYS A 23 1.40 8.97 -3.41
N ILE A 24 0.49 8.55 -4.29
CA ILE A 24 0.06 7.17 -4.45
C ILE A 24 0.75 6.64 -5.71
N LEU A 25 1.48 5.53 -5.59
CA LEU A 25 2.33 4.98 -6.66
C LEU A 25 1.65 3.81 -7.40
N VAL A 26 0.47 3.39 -6.94
CA VAL A 26 -0.29 2.25 -7.46
C VAL A 26 -1.76 2.63 -7.63
N LYS A 27 -2.49 1.84 -8.41
CA LYS A 27 -3.94 1.93 -8.56
C LYS A 27 -4.61 0.68 -7.99
N GLU A 28 -5.92 0.78 -7.77
CA GLU A 28 -6.72 -0.38 -7.38
C GLU A 28 -6.67 -1.47 -8.44
N GLY A 29 -6.47 -2.72 -8.01
CA GLY A 29 -6.33 -3.89 -8.89
C GLY A 29 -4.94 -4.09 -9.49
N ASP A 30 -3.99 -3.18 -9.26
CA ASP A 30 -2.60 -3.39 -9.70
C ASP A 30 -1.98 -4.58 -8.95
N THR A 31 -1.28 -5.43 -9.69
CA THR A 31 -0.43 -6.46 -9.08
C THR A 31 0.85 -5.81 -8.57
N VAL A 32 1.25 -6.14 -7.35
CA VAL A 32 2.42 -5.55 -6.69
C VAL A 32 3.37 -6.62 -6.20
N ASP A 33 4.67 -6.35 -6.30
CA ASP A 33 5.72 -7.26 -5.86
C ASP A 33 6.20 -6.96 -4.43
N THR A 34 6.82 -7.96 -3.79
CA THR A 34 7.45 -7.80 -2.48
C THR A 34 8.53 -6.71 -2.53
N GLY A 35 8.38 -5.70 -1.67
CA GLY A 35 9.32 -4.57 -1.57
C GLY A 35 9.02 -3.41 -2.52
N GLN A 36 7.99 -3.51 -3.36
CA GLN A 36 7.54 -2.39 -4.18
C GLN A 36 6.98 -1.26 -3.31
N ALA A 37 7.38 -0.02 -3.62
CA ALA A 37 6.83 1.16 -2.97
C ALA A 37 5.39 1.42 -3.43
N LEU A 38 4.46 1.53 -2.49
CA LEU A 38 3.03 1.72 -2.78
C LEU A 38 2.57 3.18 -2.60
N ILE A 39 3.08 3.85 -1.56
CA ILE A 39 2.72 5.22 -1.19
C ILE A 39 3.99 5.94 -0.71
N GLU A 40 4.10 7.23 -1.04
CA GLU A 40 5.08 8.13 -0.45
C GLU A 40 4.44 8.92 0.70
N LEU A 41 4.96 8.76 1.92
CA LEU A 41 4.55 9.52 3.10
C LEU A 41 5.53 10.66 3.38
N GLY A 42 4.97 11.85 3.60
CA GLY A 42 5.68 13.08 3.93
C GLY A 42 6.03 13.24 5.39
#